data_AF-A0AA43QSQ1-F1
#
_entry.id   AF-A0AA43QSQ1-F1
#
_cell.length_a   1.000
_cell.length_b   1.000
_cell.length_c   1.000
_cell.angle_alpha   90.00
_cell.angle_beta   90.00
_cell.angle_gamma   90.00
#
_symmetry.space_group_name_H-M   'P 1'
#
loop_
_entity.id
_entity.type
_entity.pdbx_description
1 polymer ?
#
loop_
_entity_poly.entity_id
_entity_poly.type
_entity_poly.pdbx_seq_one_letter_code
_entity_poly.pdbx_strand_id
1 'polypeptide(L)'
;MDEMDEAERARRKELKELYVDHRDTFRNNEKAMEELEAWRERKIDYDYTVIRNGLIPSRIVDNPSDFKQTFVKCDTWFSEFLKHNPKDLILSASKQSYIIGNLASYDRRQYPAWFLHPEDPTKAIQIPSSPASPDPDTLFSPSDERKRSSDAPFSPEQPTSASESKDNGSDNTIEITPEGQAFGHCLVIPKNRIFNIVDPRAVKDNCKVIDELRNHFIKFWNTKGGPEILLQRTRRGFNEQNEKLRARMKSTPVPSSSSPSMTRQRTKEFAAKREAEFESLMRDLEAGYEDMKPQFLALRAPQDFVFGFHPFPLNSVGHLHLHVYPRKDGLRVWSSKAHEWKTVEIEEVLEAEGEMLKEEDMGR
;
A
#
# COMPACT_ATOMS: atom_id res chain seq x y z
N MET A 1 -5.11 8.69 -28.99
CA MET A 1 -4.04 8.23 -28.09
C MET A 1 -3.05 9.36 -28.09
N ASP A 2 -3.07 10.18 -27.03
CA ASP A 2 -2.01 11.17 -26.84
C ASP A 2 -0.68 10.42 -26.83
N GLU A 3 0.34 10.99 -27.47
CA GLU A 3 1.69 10.44 -27.42
C GLU A 3 2.10 10.36 -25.96
N MET A 4 2.17 9.13 -25.43
CA MET A 4 2.78 8.88 -24.14
C MET A 4 4.20 9.41 -24.22
N ASP A 5 4.51 10.37 -23.35
CA ASP A 5 5.81 11.01 -23.36
C ASP A 5 6.92 9.97 -23.16
N GLU A 6 8.12 10.31 -23.66
CA GLU A 6 9.26 9.40 -23.64
C GLU A 6 9.64 9.00 -22.20
N ALA A 7 9.43 9.89 -21.23
CA ALA A 7 9.78 9.65 -19.83
C ALA A 7 8.85 8.61 -19.18
N GLU A 8 7.54 8.70 -19.42
CA GLU A 8 6.57 7.72 -18.93
C GLU A 8 6.77 6.36 -19.61
N ARG A 9 7.13 6.35 -20.91
CA ARG A 9 7.49 5.10 -21.60
C ARG A 9 8.73 4.45 -20.99
N ALA A 10 9.78 5.24 -20.74
CA ALA A 10 10.99 4.76 -20.08
C ALA A 10 10.69 4.22 -18.67
N ARG A 11 9.89 4.95 -17.90
CA ARG A 11 9.46 4.53 -16.56
C ARG A 11 8.66 3.23 -16.58
N ARG A 12 7.69 3.07 -17.49
CA ARG A 12 6.91 1.83 -17.62
C ARG A 12 7.80 0.64 -17.97
N LYS A 13 8.77 0.87 -18.85
CA LYS A 13 9.79 -0.15 -19.19
C LYS A 13 10.61 -0.56 -17.97
N GLU A 14 11.13 0.40 -17.19
CA GLU A 14 11.89 0.11 -15.96
C GLU A 14 11.04 -0.67 -14.94
N LEU A 15 9.76 -0.32 -14.78
CA LEU A 15 8.85 -1.03 -13.88
C LEU A 15 8.54 -2.45 -14.34
N LYS A 16 8.41 -2.67 -15.64
CA LYS A 16 8.27 -4.01 -16.22
C LYS A 16 9.54 -4.85 -15.98
N GLU A 17 10.71 -4.29 -16.22
CA GLU A 17 11.99 -4.97 -15.97
C GLU A 17 12.14 -5.33 -14.49
N LEU A 18 11.80 -4.42 -13.58
CA LEU A 18 11.80 -4.66 -12.14
C LEU A 18 10.79 -5.75 -11.74
N TYR A 19 9.61 -5.78 -12.37
CA TYR A 19 8.64 -6.84 -12.17
C TYR A 19 9.19 -8.21 -12.58
N VAL A 20 9.81 -8.29 -13.76
CA VAL A 20 10.42 -9.53 -14.28
C VAL A 20 11.53 -10.02 -13.35
N ASP A 21 12.46 -9.15 -12.95
CA ASP A 21 13.55 -9.49 -12.05
C ASP A 21 13.05 -10.06 -10.71
N HIS A 22 12.08 -9.38 -10.12
CA HIS A 22 11.46 -9.81 -8.87
C HIS A 22 10.68 -11.12 -9.00
N ARG A 23 9.94 -11.29 -10.09
CA ARG A 23 9.23 -12.53 -10.39
C ARG A 23 10.22 -13.69 -10.51
N ASP A 24 11.28 -13.52 -11.29
CA ASP A 24 12.25 -14.56 -11.58
C ASP A 24 13.07 -14.90 -10.33
N THR A 25 13.47 -13.90 -9.55
CA THR A 25 14.10 -14.08 -8.24
C THR A 25 13.22 -14.90 -7.30
N PHE A 26 11.92 -14.61 -7.25
CA PHE A 26 10.99 -15.37 -6.41
C PHE A 26 10.82 -16.81 -6.91
N ARG A 27 10.66 -17.00 -8.23
CA ARG A 27 10.44 -18.31 -8.85
C ARG A 27 11.64 -19.25 -8.70
N ASN A 28 12.83 -18.71 -8.83
CA ASN A 28 14.07 -19.48 -8.72
C ASN A 28 14.49 -19.71 -7.26
N ASN A 29 13.74 -19.19 -6.29
CA ASN A 29 13.98 -19.44 -4.87
C ASN A 29 13.29 -20.74 -4.43
N GLU A 30 14.06 -21.82 -4.27
CA GLU A 30 13.56 -23.13 -3.84
C GLU A 30 12.74 -23.05 -2.54
N LYS A 31 13.23 -22.30 -1.54
CA LYS A 31 12.55 -22.13 -0.26
C LYS A 31 11.21 -21.40 -0.42
N ALA A 32 11.13 -20.41 -1.30
CA ALA A 32 9.87 -19.73 -1.63
C ALA A 32 8.86 -20.72 -2.23
N MET A 33 9.32 -21.58 -3.14
CA MET A 33 8.48 -22.59 -3.78
C MET A 33 8.00 -23.67 -2.80
N GLU A 34 8.85 -24.12 -1.87
CA GLU A 34 8.46 -25.00 -0.77
C GLU A 34 7.42 -24.36 0.15
N GLU A 35 7.64 -23.09 0.53
CA GLU A 35 6.72 -22.31 1.35
C GLU A 35 5.35 -22.12 0.66
N LEU A 36 5.35 -21.88 -0.65
CA LEU A 36 4.12 -21.81 -1.44
C LEU A 36 3.35 -23.13 -1.42
N GLU A 37 4.04 -24.26 -1.51
CA GLU A 37 3.39 -25.57 -1.46
C GLU A 37 2.82 -25.85 -0.07
N ALA A 38 3.60 -25.58 0.98
CA ALA A 38 3.15 -25.71 2.36
C ALA A 38 1.92 -24.84 2.66
N TRP A 39 1.90 -23.63 2.11
CA TRP A 39 0.76 -22.72 2.21
C TRP A 39 -0.48 -23.26 1.48
N ARG A 40 -0.33 -23.81 0.27
CA ARG A 40 -1.44 -24.44 -0.47
C ARG A 40 -2.07 -25.58 0.31
N GLU A 41 -1.23 -26.40 0.94
CA GLU A 41 -1.63 -27.52 1.80
C GLU A 41 -2.15 -27.06 3.18
N ARG A 42 -2.16 -25.75 3.46
CA ARG A 42 -2.55 -25.16 4.75
C ARG A 42 -1.73 -25.66 5.94
N LYS A 43 -0.45 -25.97 5.78
CA LYS A 43 0.42 -26.39 6.89
C LYS A 43 0.58 -25.26 7.90
N ILE A 44 -0.05 -25.39 9.07
CA ILE A 44 -0.08 -24.36 10.14
C ILE A 44 1.24 -24.35 10.91
N ASP A 45 1.93 -25.48 10.93
CA ASP A 45 3.18 -25.77 11.62
C ASP A 45 4.43 -25.49 10.77
N TYR A 46 4.26 -25.18 9.48
CA TYR A 46 5.38 -24.82 8.60
C TYR A 46 6.03 -23.49 9.00
N ASP A 47 7.35 -23.41 8.85
CA ASP A 47 8.13 -22.19 9.11
C ASP A 47 8.27 -21.36 7.84
N TYR A 48 7.41 -20.35 7.71
CA TYR A 48 7.39 -19.41 6.60
C TYR A 48 8.38 -18.28 6.85
N THR A 49 9.48 -18.29 6.11
CA THR A 49 10.61 -17.35 6.22
C THR A 49 10.69 -16.38 5.05
N VAL A 50 10.36 -16.83 3.84
CA VAL A 50 10.44 -16.05 2.60
C VAL A 50 9.13 -15.33 2.31
N ILE A 51 8.00 -16.05 2.33
CA ILE A 51 6.68 -15.50 2.04
C ILE A 51 6.03 -14.83 3.27
N ARG A 52 6.74 -14.80 4.41
CA ARG A 52 6.25 -14.31 5.71
C ARG A 52 5.62 -12.93 5.64
N ASN A 53 6.20 -12.02 4.86
CA ASN A 53 5.70 -10.65 4.69
C ASN A 53 4.32 -10.62 3.99
N GLY A 54 3.97 -11.71 3.29
CA GLY A 54 2.66 -11.96 2.72
C GLY A 54 1.64 -12.59 3.67
N LEU A 55 2.06 -13.04 4.84
CA LEU A 55 1.20 -13.73 5.79
C LEU A 55 0.74 -12.78 6.90
N ILE A 56 -0.21 -13.25 7.68
CA ILE A 56 -0.66 -12.56 8.87
C ILE A 56 0.53 -12.38 9.84
N PRO A 57 0.80 -11.15 10.37
CA PRO A 57 1.88 -10.93 11.32
C PRO A 57 1.83 -11.88 12.51
N SER A 58 2.97 -12.46 12.89
CA SER A 58 3.05 -13.48 13.95
C SER A 58 2.47 -13.02 15.30
N ARG A 59 2.44 -11.71 15.57
CA ARG A 59 1.84 -11.13 16.79
C ARG A 59 0.32 -11.29 16.90
N ILE A 60 -0.38 -11.49 15.78
CA ILE A 60 -1.85 -11.68 15.76
C ILE A 60 -2.26 -13.12 15.41
N VAL A 61 -1.30 -13.98 15.05
CA VAL A 61 -1.52 -15.43 14.94
C VAL A 61 -1.71 -16.01 16.32
N ASP A 62 -2.70 -16.89 16.49
CA ASP A 62 -3.02 -17.56 17.76
C ASP A 62 -3.38 -16.64 18.95
N ASN A 63 -3.57 -15.33 18.69
CA ASN A 63 -3.94 -14.34 19.70
C ASN A 63 -5.33 -13.75 19.43
N PRO A 64 -6.40 -14.28 20.08
CA PRO A 64 -7.78 -13.87 19.83
C PRO A 64 -8.15 -12.50 20.43
N SER A 65 -7.22 -11.80 21.10
CA SER A 65 -7.60 -10.70 22.01
C SER A 65 -8.10 -9.42 21.35
N ASP A 66 -7.93 -9.23 20.03
CA ASP A 66 -8.49 -8.09 19.28
C ASP A 66 -9.42 -8.48 18.12
N PHE A 67 -9.39 -9.75 17.71
CA PHE A 67 -10.17 -10.25 16.58
C PHE A 67 -11.13 -11.33 17.05
N LYS A 68 -12.40 -11.26 16.62
CA LYS A 68 -13.43 -12.26 16.96
C LYS A 68 -13.05 -13.70 16.55
N GLN A 69 -12.01 -13.87 15.74
CA GLN A 69 -11.51 -15.15 15.28
C GLN A 69 -9.98 -15.18 15.29
N THR A 70 -9.43 -16.34 15.65
CA THR A 70 -8.00 -16.62 15.65
C THR A 70 -7.48 -16.79 14.22
N PHE A 71 -6.43 -16.05 13.87
CA PHE A 71 -5.66 -16.29 12.65
C PHE A 71 -4.69 -17.46 12.85
N VAL A 72 -4.49 -18.27 11.81
CA VAL A 72 -3.44 -19.31 11.77
C VAL A 72 -2.26 -18.86 10.91
N LYS A 73 -1.08 -19.50 11.04
CA LYS A 73 0.15 -19.09 10.31
C LYS A 73 -0.01 -19.04 8.78
N CYS A 74 -0.80 -19.94 8.21
CA CYS A 74 -1.06 -19.99 6.77
C CYS A 74 -2.23 -19.08 6.33
N ASP A 75 -2.87 -18.36 7.27
CA ASP A 75 -3.86 -17.35 6.92
C ASP A 75 -3.17 -16.12 6.32
N THR A 76 -3.97 -15.38 5.57
CA THR A 76 -3.54 -14.20 4.82
C THR A 76 -4.65 -13.17 4.94
N TRP A 77 -4.32 -11.89 4.79
CA TRP A 77 -5.33 -10.84 4.86
C TRP A 77 -6.44 -11.01 3.79
N PHE A 78 -6.15 -11.67 2.67
CA PHE A 78 -7.01 -11.67 1.49
C PHE A 78 -7.70 -13.00 1.20
N SER A 79 -7.02 -14.14 1.37
CA SER A 79 -7.57 -15.47 1.03
C SER A 79 -8.73 -15.91 1.93
N GLU A 80 -8.85 -15.31 3.12
CA GLU A 80 -9.93 -15.57 4.08
C GLU A 80 -10.60 -14.24 4.48
N PHE A 81 -10.66 -13.27 3.56
CA PHE A 81 -11.07 -11.91 3.88
C PHE A 81 -12.40 -11.85 4.65
N LEU A 82 -13.43 -12.57 4.21
CA LEU A 82 -14.75 -12.62 4.87
C LEU A 82 -14.77 -13.28 6.25
N LYS A 83 -13.80 -14.16 6.52
CA LYS A 83 -13.66 -14.84 7.80
C LYS A 83 -13.16 -13.85 8.86
N HIS A 84 -12.24 -12.97 8.47
CA HIS A 84 -11.52 -12.10 9.39
C HIS A 84 -11.97 -10.62 9.35
N ASN A 85 -12.70 -10.22 8.31
CA ASN A 85 -13.12 -8.85 8.11
C ASN A 85 -14.64 -8.73 8.01
N PRO A 86 -15.23 -7.62 8.49
CA PRO A 86 -16.66 -7.43 8.41
C PRO A 86 -17.10 -7.23 6.95
N LYS A 87 -18.32 -7.70 6.63
CA LYS A 87 -18.88 -7.64 5.27
C LYS A 87 -19.00 -6.21 4.74
N ASP A 88 -19.07 -5.22 5.61
CA ASP A 88 -19.19 -3.82 5.24
C ASP A 88 -17.90 -3.23 4.63
N LEU A 89 -16.77 -3.95 4.68
CA LEU A 89 -15.55 -3.57 3.93
C LEU A 89 -15.65 -3.87 2.42
N ILE A 90 -16.60 -4.72 2.01
CA ILE A 90 -16.76 -5.16 0.63
C ILE A 90 -17.68 -4.20 -0.11
N LEU A 91 -17.16 -3.53 -1.14
CA LEU A 91 -17.95 -2.65 -2.02
C LEU A 91 -18.72 -3.47 -3.06
N SER A 92 -18.10 -4.53 -3.55
CA SER A 92 -18.68 -5.43 -4.54
C SER A 92 -18.10 -6.83 -4.41
N ALA A 93 -18.90 -7.85 -4.69
CA ALA A 93 -18.47 -9.23 -4.73
C ALA A 93 -18.94 -9.89 -6.03
N SER A 94 -18.00 -10.48 -6.78
CA SER A 94 -18.30 -11.36 -7.90
C SER A 94 -18.23 -12.82 -7.47
N LYS A 95 -18.27 -13.77 -8.40
CA LYS A 95 -17.97 -15.17 -8.07
C LYS A 95 -16.47 -15.36 -7.76
N GLN A 96 -15.60 -14.59 -8.40
CA GLN A 96 -14.15 -14.79 -8.41
C GLN A 96 -13.36 -13.84 -7.51
N SER A 97 -13.91 -12.68 -7.18
CA SER A 97 -13.17 -11.63 -6.46
C SER A 97 -14.05 -10.75 -5.57
N TYR A 98 -13.40 -10.01 -4.68
CA TYR A 98 -13.98 -8.92 -3.91
C TYR A 98 -13.35 -7.59 -4.36
N ILE A 99 -14.14 -6.52 -4.36
CA ILE A 99 -13.64 -5.15 -4.37
C ILE A 99 -13.76 -4.64 -2.95
N ILE A 100 -12.63 -4.28 -2.36
CA ILE A 100 -12.57 -3.71 -1.02
C ILE A 100 -12.14 -2.26 -1.14
N GLY A 101 -12.91 -1.38 -0.51
CA GLY A 101 -12.59 0.04 -0.46
C GLY A 101 -11.62 0.27 0.67
N ASN A 102 -10.52 0.99 0.42
CA ASN A 102 -9.68 1.32 1.54
C ASN A 102 -10.37 2.36 2.42
N LEU A 103 -10.54 2.06 3.70
CA LEU A 103 -10.96 3.06 4.70
C LEU A 103 -9.94 4.19 4.86
N ALA A 104 -8.69 3.94 4.45
CA ALA A 104 -7.60 4.90 4.39
C ALA A 104 -7.59 5.73 3.09
N SER A 105 -8.62 5.65 2.23
CA SER A 105 -8.72 6.42 0.96
C SER A 105 -9.04 7.91 1.17
N TYR A 106 -8.49 8.52 2.21
CA TYR A 106 -8.35 9.96 2.43
C TYR A 106 -7.42 10.15 3.61
N ASP A 107 -6.43 9.26 3.70
CA ASP A 107 -5.64 9.15 4.89
C ASP A 107 -4.57 10.19 4.90
N ARG A 108 -5.03 11.34 5.30
CA ARG A 108 -4.22 12.51 5.36
C ARG A 108 -3.35 12.26 6.69
N ARG A 109 -3.46 11.14 7.49
CA ARG A 109 -2.51 10.61 8.54
C ARG A 109 -1.05 10.33 8.08
N GLN A 110 -0.61 10.99 7.03
CA GLN A 110 0.60 11.82 7.11
C GLN A 110 0.56 12.93 8.21
N TYR A 111 -0.57 13.15 8.89
CA TYR A 111 -0.76 14.25 9.83
C TYR A 111 0.20 14.26 10.98
N PRO A 112 0.68 15.47 11.34
CA PRO A 112 2.06 15.67 11.74
C PRO A 112 2.35 14.79 12.93
N ALA A 113 3.53 14.17 12.96
CA ALA A 113 3.79 13.03 13.82
C ALA A 113 3.55 13.31 15.33
N TRP A 114 3.45 14.57 15.76
CA TRP A 114 2.95 14.94 17.09
C TRP A 114 1.48 14.55 17.37
N PHE A 115 0.62 14.32 16.37
CA PHE A 115 -0.72 13.76 16.55
C PHE A 115 -0.71 12.25 16.75
N LEU A 116 0.25 11.57 16.13
CA LEU A 116 0.44 10.12 16.30
C LEU A 116 1.16 9.83 17.63
N HIS A 117 1.96 10.79 18.10
CA HIS A 117 2.69 10.78 19.37
C HIS A 117 2.36 12.01 20.24
N PRO A 118 1.12 12.15 20.75
CA PRO A 118 0.74 13.28 21.59
C PRO A 118 1.55 13.38 22.90
N GLU A 119 2.17 12.28 23.31
CA GLU A 119 3.13 12.18 24.42
C GLU A 119 4.52 12.78 24.12
N ASP A 120 4.90 12.91 22.84
CA ASP A 120 6.22 13.38 22.42
C ASP A 120 6.12 14.29 21.18
N PRO A 121 5.85 15.60 21.37
CA PRO A 121 5.75 16.55 20.28
C PRO A 121 7.07 16.79 19.54
N THR A 122 8.21 16.31 20.06
CA THR A 122 9.51 16.43 19.38
C THR A 122 9.70 15.37 18.30
N LYS A 123 8.91 14.29 18.33
CA LYS A 123 8.81 13.31 17.24
C LYS A 123 7.99 13.80 16.05
N ALA A 124 7.59 15.08 16.03
CA ALA A 124 6.98 15.75 14.89
C ALA A 124 7.94 15.76 13.67
N ILE A 125 7.81 14.77 12.79
CA ILE A 125 8.33 14.86 11.42
C ILE A 125 7.75 16.13 10.79
N GLN A 126 8.62 17.01 10.30
CA GLN A 126 8.19 18.17 9.51
C GLN A 126 7.45 17.65 8.27
N ILE A 127 6.15 17.93 8.20
CA ILE A 127 5.42 17.78 6.94
C ILE A 127 5.99 18.84 6.00
N PRO A 128 6.62 18.50 4.88
CA PRO A 128 7.00 19.50 3.90
C PRO A 128 5.75 20.27 3.52
N SER A 129 5.75 21.59 3.72
CA SER A 129 4.76 22.48 3.12
C SER A 129 4.61 22.08 1.66
N SER A 130 3.37 21.86 1.19
CA SER A 130 3.07 21.49 -0.20
C SER A 130 4.07 22.15 -1.12
N PRO A 131 4.83 21.39 -1.94
CA PRO A 131 5.72 22.03 -2.88
C PRO A 131 4.84 22.95 -3.74
N ALA A 132 5.20 24.23 -3.79
CA ALA A 132 4.81 25.05 -4.92
C ALA A 132 5.16 24.22 -6.16
N SER A 133 4.22 24.14 -7.11
CA SER A 133 4.37 23.40 -8.36
C SER A 133 5.82 23.48 -8.84
N PRO A 134 6.55 22.36 -8.99
CA PRO A 134 7.95 22.43 -9.35
C PRO A 134 8.06 23.08 -10.73
N ASP A 135 8.94 24.07 -10.81
CA ASP A 135 9.33 24.71 -12.06
C ASP A 135 9.97 23.62 -12.94
N PRO A 136 9.41 23.35 -14.15
CA PRO A 136 9.84 22.21 -14.98
C PRO A 136 11.31 22.26 -15.42
N ASP A 137 11.99 23.39 -15.22
CA ASP A 137 13.36 23.62 -15.72
C ASP A 137 14.49 23.23 -14.74
N THR A 138 14.19 22.63 -13.57
CA THR A 138 15.21 22.35 -12.54
C THR A 138 15.56 20.88 -12.31
N LEU A 139 14.99 19.94 -13.08
CA LEU A 139 15.43 18.55 -13.08
C LEU A 139 16.18 18.27 -14.39
N PHE A 140 17.40 17.73 -14.29
CA PHE A 140 18.32 17.35 -15.37
C PHE A 140 19.34 18.41 -15.82
N SER A 141 20.44 18.53 -15.06
CA SER A 141 21.75 18.79 -15.65
C SER A 141 22.55 17.47 -15.66
N PRO A 142 22.87 16.89 -16.84
CA PRO A 142 23.68 15.69 -16.94
C PRO A 142 25.15 16.08 -17.01
N SER A 143 25.84 16.04 -15.88
CA SER A 143 27.30 16.03 -15.87
C SER A 143 27.81 15.39 -14.60
N ASP A 144 27.95 14.07 -14.63
CA ASP A 144 29.04 13.38 -13.94
C ASP A 144 29.20 11.96 -14.50
N GLU A 145 29.99 11.87 -15.58
CA GLU A 145 30.57 10.63 -16.06
C GLU A 145 31.57 10.08 -15.04
N ARG A 146 31.31 8.89 -14.48
CA ARG A 146 32.38 8.05 -13.91
C ARG A 146 32.29 6.62 -14.44
N LYS A 147 33.16 6.40 -15.43
CA LYS A 147 33.96 5.21 -15.75
C LYS A 147 33.47 3.86 -15.22
N ARG A 148 32.97 3.06 -16.16
CA ARG A 148 32.91 1.59 -16.10
C ARG A 148 34.33 1.01 -16.02
N SER A 149 34.52 0.06 -15.11
CA SER A 149 35.57 -0.95 -15.16
C SER A 149 34.89 -2.31 -15.08
N SER A 150 35.02 -3.08 -16.15
CA SER A 150 34.64 -4.48 -16.26
C SER A 150 35.56 -5.36 -15.41
N ASP A 151 35.07 -6.57 -15.11
CA ASP A 151 35.80 -7.76 -14.64
C ASP A 151 35.90 -7.98 -13.12
N ALA A 152 34.88 -8.64 -12.56
CA ALA A 152 35.03 -9.63 -11.48
C ALA A 152 33.80 -10.57 -11.42
N PRO A 153 33.99 -11.90 -11.26
CA PRO A 153 32.88 -12.85 -11.12
C PRO A 153 32.29 -12.81 -9.71
N PHE A 154 30.97 -12.83 -9.64
CA PHE A 154 30.17 -12.89 -8.41
C PHE A 154 30.24 -14.31 -7.81
N SER A 155 30.75 -14.44 -6.58
CA SER A 155 30.59 -15.63 -5.73
C SER A 155 29.67 -15.28 -4.56
N PRO A 156 28.69 -16.14 -4.19
CA PRO A 156 27.80 -15.87 -3.08
C PRO A 156 28.39 -16.45 -1.79
N GLU A 157 29.02 -15.62 -0.95
CA GLU A 157 29.32 -15.99 0.43
C GLU A 157 28.24 -15.45 1.36
N GLN A 158 27.53 -16.37 2.02
CA GLN A 158 26.74 -16.10 3.22
C GLN A 158 27.64 -15.67 4.37
N PRO A 159 27.25 -14.71 5.23
CA PRO A 159 27.94 -14.52 6.49
C PRO A 159 27.33 -15.41 7.57
N THR A 160 28.13 -16.37 8.03
CA THR A 160 27.92 -17.10 9.29
C THR A 160 28.43 -16.32 10.51
N SER A 161 27.75 -16.54 11.63
CA SER A 161 28.18 -16.41 13.04
C SER A 161 28.17 -15.04 13.74
N ALA A 162 27.18 -14.95 14.64
CA ALA A 162 27.18 -14.38 16.00
C ALA A 162 28.47 -13.76 16.57
N SER A 163 28.33 -12.54 17.07
CA SER A 163 28.94 -12.16 18.35
C SER A 163 27.97 -11.28 19.14
N GLU A 164 27.88 -11.57 20.44
CA GLU A 164 27.03 -10.91 21.41
C GLU A 164 27.51 -9.47 21.68
N SER A 165 26.61 -8.49 21.57
CA SER A 165 26.70 -7.24 22.33
C SER A 165 25.35 -6.97 22.97
N LYS A 166 25.31 -7.12 24.30
CA LYS A 166 24.25 -6.63 25.18
C LYS A 166 24.31 -5.11 25.23
N ASP A 167 23.13 -4.50 25.41
CA ASP A 167 22.86 -3.06 25.57
C ASP A 167 23.14 -2.17 24.36
N ASN A 168 22.07 -1.74 23.71
CA ASN A 168 21.59 -0.36 23.86
C ASN A 168 20.14 -0.28 23.39
N GLY A 169 19.32 0.42 24.18
CA GLY A 169 17.87 0.48 24.03
C GLY A 169 17.44 0.67 22.58
N SER A 170 16.66 -0.30 22.09
CA SER A 170 15.91 -0.14 20.85
C SER A 170 14.95 1.01 21.06
N ASP A 171 15.35 2.20 20.61
CA ASP A 171 14.41 3.27 20.32
C ASP A 171 13.41 2.67 19.34
N ASN A 172 12.24 2.31 19.85
CA ASN A 172 11.10 1.83 19.07
C ASN A 172 10.46 3.01 18.33
N THR A 173 11.28 3.86 17.71
CA THR A 173 10.87 4.79 16.68
C THR A 173 10.48 3.94 15.47
N ILE A 174 9.23 3.48 15.51
CA ILE A 174 8.55 3.01 14.31
C ILE A 174 8.62 4.19 13.34
N GLU A 175 9.47 4.11 12.33
CA GLU A 175 9.40 5.00 11.17
C GLU A 175 8.05 4.73 10.52
N ILE A 176 7.06 5.54 10.88
CA ILE A 176 5.79 5.59 10.17
C ILE A 176 6.11 6.34 8.88
N THR A 177 6.61 5.64 7.87
CA THR A 177 6.67 6.15 6.50
C THR A 177 5.22 6.31 6.05
N PRO A 178 4.75 7.54 5.88
CA PRO A 178 3.33 7.74 5.73
C PRO A 178 3.02 7.59 4.24
N GLU A 179 2.78 6.36 3.81
CA GLU A 179 2.40 6.05 2.42
C GLU A 179 0.97 6.54 2.15
N GLY A 180 0.81 7.84 1.89
CA GLY A 180 -0.46 8.43 1.46
C GLY A 180 -1.00 7.70 0.22
N GLN A 181 -2.32 7.65 0.09
CA GLN A 181 -3.02 6.96 -1.01
C GLN A 181 -3.92 7.91 -1.79
N ALA A 182 -4.13 7.59 -3.07
CA ALA A 182 -5.01 8.34 -3.95
C ALA A 182 -6.48 8.31 -3.48
N PHE A 183 -7.24 9.34 -3.87
CA PHE A 183 -8.67 9.39 -3.57
C PHE A 183 -9.42 8.24 -4.25
N GLY A 184 -10.18 7.49 -3.45
CA GLY A 184 -10.93 6.33 -3.96
C GLY A 184 -10.03 5.17 -4.40
N HIS A 185 -8.85 5.02 -3.78
CA HIS A 185 -8.04 3.82 -3.95
C HIS A 185 -8.79 2.59 -3.42
N CYS A 186 -8.93 1.57 -4.27
CA CYS A 186 -9.50 0.29 -3.88
C CYS A 186 -8.59 -0.87 -4.28
N LEU A 187 -8.81 -2.01 -3.64
CA LEU A 187 -8.14 -3.26 -3.97
C LEU A 187 -9.17 -4.23 -4.53
N VAL A 188 -8.85 -4.86 -5.66
CA VAL A 188 -9.60 -6.01 -6.16
C VAL A 188 -8.81 -7.26 -5.80
N ILE A 189 -9.38 -8.11 -4.96
CA ILE A 189 -8.72 -9.28 -4.41
C ILE A 189 -9.41 -10.55 -4.95
N PRO A 190 -8.67 -11.54 -5.46
CA PRO A 190 -9.25 -12.81 -5.84
C PRO A 190 -9.74 -13.55 -4.58
N LYS A 191 -10.87 -14.26 -4.70
CA LYS A 191 -11.36 -15.16 -3.63
C LYS A 191 -10.51 -16.42 -3.55
N ASN A 192 -9.99 -16.83 -4.70
CA ASN A 192 -9.10 -17.96 -4.79
C ASN A 192 -7.69 -17.53 -4.41
N ARG A 193 -7.04 -18.42 -3.68
CA ARG A 193 -5.71 -18.32 -3.10
C ARG A 193 -4.62 -18.22 -4.17
N ILE A 194 -4.35 -17.02 -4.67
CA ILE A 194 -3.28 -16.78 -5.65
C ILE A 194 -2.17 -15.96 -4.96
N PHE A 195 -1.05 -16.63 -4.71
CA PHE A 195 0.16 -16.02 -4.18
C PHE A 195 0.92 -15.37 -5.32
N ASN A 196 0.65 -14.08 -5.56
CA ASN A 196 1.21 -13.25 -6.62
C ASN A 196 1.12 -13.87 -8.04
N ILE A 197 1.36 -13.05 -9.07
CA ILE A 197 1.48 -13.54 -10.47
C ILE A 197 2.77 -14.38 -10.66
N VAL A 198 3.56 -14.53 -9.60
CA VAL A 198 4.85 -15.21 -9.62
C VAL A 198 4.74 -16.74 -9.53
N ASP A 199 3.57 -17.34 -9.34
CA ASP A 199 3.46 -18.81 -9.43
C ASP A 199 3.68 -19.27 -10.88
N PRO A 200 4.80 -19.96 -11.19
CA PRO A 200 5.10 -20.40 -12.55
C PRO A 200 4.13 -21.48 -13.03
N ARG A 201 3.44 -22.17 -12.10
CA ARG A 201 2.46 -23.20 -12.45
C ARG A 201 1.11 -22.61 -12.89
N ALA A 202 0.91 -21.31 -12.68
CA ALA A 202 -0.37 -20.64 -12.88
C ALA A 202 -0.33 -19.54 -13.94
N VAL A 203 0.72 -19.38 -14.74
CA VAL A 203 0.91 -18.25 -15.67
C VAL A 203 -0.29 -17.99 -16.58
N LYS A 204 -0.80 -19.05 -17.25
CA LYS A 204 -1.99 -18.96 -18.12
C LYS A 204 -3.26 -18.59 -17.33
N ASP A 205 -3.33 -19.01 -16.07
CA ASP A 205 -4.44 -18.68 -15.19
C ASP A 205 -4.28 -17.26 -14.59
N ASN A 206 -3.05 -16.78 -14.42
CA ASN A 206 -2.75 -15.45 -13.91
C ASN A 206 -3.27 -14.38 -14.88
N CYS A 207 -3.00 -14.51 -16.18
CA CYS A 207 -3.50 -13.56 -17.18
C CYS A 207 -5.03 -13.46 -17.13
N LYS A 208 -5.72 -14.61 -17.08
CA LYS A 208 -7.18 -14.66 -16.96
C LYS A 208 -7.68 -14.02 -15.67
N VAL A 209 -7.00 -14.29 -14.55
CA VAL A 209 -7.35 -13.71 -13.25
C VAL A 209 -7.17 -12.20 -13.26
N ILE A 210 -6.08 -11.66 -13.83
CA ILE A 210 -5.86 -10.22 -13.97
C ILE A 210 -7.04 -9.58 -14.73
N ASP A 211 -7.43 -10.17 -15.86
CA ASP A 211 -8.57 -9.71 -16.64
C ASP A 211 -9.88 -9.78 -15.84
N GLU A 212 -10.12 -10.87 -15.10
CA GLU A 212 -11.29 -11.02 -14.23
C GLU A 212 -11.34 -9.94 -13.13
N LEU A 213 -10.20 -9.61 -12.52
CA LEU A 213 -10.10 -8.55 -11.51
C LEU A 213 -10.40 -7.17 -12.12
N ARG A 214 -9.78 -6.84 -13.26
CA ARG A 214 -10.04 -5.59 -14.00
C ARG A 214 -11.52 -5.47 -14.38
N ASN A 215 -12.08 -6.53 -14.98
CA ASN A 215 -13.47 -6.55 -15.44
C ASN A 215 -14.46 -6.47 -14.28
N HIS A 216 -14.16 -7.08 -13.12
CA HIS A 216 -15.00 -6.92 -11.94
C HIS A 216 -15.06 -5.45 -11.50
N PHE A 217 -13.92 -4.75 -11.44
CA PHE A 217 -13.92 -3.32 -11.11
C PHE A 217 -14.70 -2.49 -12.13
N ILE A 218 -14.44 -2.66 -13.43
CA ILE A 218 -15.13 -1.90 -14.48
C ILE A 218 -16.64 -2.12 -14.42
N LYS A 219 -17.10 -3.35 -14.18
CA LYS A 219 -18.53 -3.65 -14.00
C LYS A 219 -19.11 -2.97 -12.76
N PHE A 220 -18.40 -3.01 -11.64
CA PHE A 220 -18.81 -2.31 -10.42
C PHE A 220 -18.90 -0.81 -10.64
N TRP A 221 -17.87 -0.20 -11.24
CA TRP A 221 -17.80 1.23 -11.50
C TRP A 221 -18.93 1.73 -12.40
N ASN A 222 -19.32 0.93 -13.40
CA ASN A 222 -20.42 1.25 -14.31
C ASN A 222 -21.81 0.88 -13.76
N THR A 223 -21.89 0.26 -12.59
CA THR A 223 -23.18 -0.01 -11.94
C THR A 223 -23.74 1.30 -11.39
N LYS A 224 -25.06 1.51 -11.53
CA LYS A 224 -25.74 2.67 -10.96
C LYS A 224 -25.45 2.77 -9.44
N GLY A 225 -24.80 3.84 -9.02
CA GLY A 225 -24.41 4.04 -7.62
C GLY A 225 -23.03 3.48 -7.22
N GLY A 226 -22.30 2.82 -8.13
CA GLY A 226 -20.99 2.21 -7.84
C GLY A 226 -19.96 3.21 -7.31
N PRO A 227 -19.69 4.31 -8.03
CA PRO A 227 -18.79 5.37 -7.57
C PRO A 227 -19.26 5.99 -6.25
N GLU A 228 -20.56 6.18 -6.08
CA GLU A 228 -21.17 6.73 -4.87
C GLU A 228 -20.97 5.84 -3.65
N ILE A 229 -21.03 4.50 -3.80
CA ILE A 229 -20.74 3.55 -2.72
C ILE A 229 -19.31 3.72 -2.22
N LEU A 230 -18.34 3.86 -3.14
CA LEU A 230 -16.95 4.09 -2.77
C LEU A 230 -16.75 5.45 -2.09
N LEU A 231 -17.38 6.52 -2.58
CA LEU A 231 -17.36 7.83 -1.94
C LEU A 231 -17.97 7.80 -0.52
N GLN A 232 -19.12 7.15 -0.36
CA GLN A 232 -19.75 6.95 0.95
C GLN A 232 -18.83 6.19 1.90
N ARG A 233 -18.13 5.16 1.40
CA ARG A 233 -17.15 4.40 2.18
C ARG A 233 -15.97 5.26 2.60
N THR A 234 -15.38 6.01 1.67
CA THR A 234 -14.29 6.96 1.94
C THR A 234 -14.71 7.97 2.99
N ARG A 235 -15.91 8.56 2.85
CA ARG A 235 -16.43 9.53 3.80
C ARG A 235 -16.69 8.94 5.18
N ARG A 236 -17.23 7.72 5.25
CA ARG A 236 -17.41 7.01 6.51
C ARG A 236 -16.07 6.75 7.20
N GLY A 237 -15.06 6.27 6.47
CA GLY A 237 -13.72 6.04 7.01
C GLY A 237 -13.07 7.32 7.54
N PHE A 238 -13.22 8.42 6.81
CA PHE A 238 -12.80 9.75 7.24
C PHE A 238 -13.47 10.15 8.57
N ASN A 239 -14.80 10.04 8.67
CA ASN A 239 -15.54 10.40 9.87
C ASN A 239 -15.15 9.53 11.07
N GLU A 240 -15.11 8.20 10.91
CA GLU A 240 -14.72 7.26 11.97
C GLU A 240 -13.30 7.54 12.49
N GLN A 241 -12.37 7.87 11.59
CA GLN A 241 -11.01 8.21 11.98
C GLN A 241 -10.92 9.56 12.70
N ASN A 242 -11.65 10.56 12.24
CA ASN A 242 -11.75 11.87 12.87
C ASN A 242 -12.29 11.75 14.31
N GLU A 243 -13.35 10.96 14.52
CA GLU A 243 -13.90 10.68 15.85
C GLU A 243 -12.88 10.01 16.78
N LYS A 244 -12.15 9.00 16.28
CA LYS A 244 -11.08 8.33 17.04
C LYS A 244 -9.97 9.29 17.45
N LEU A 245 -9.54 10.16 16.54
CA LEU A 245 -8.50 11.16 16.82
C LEU A 245 -8.97 12.19 17.85
N ARG A 246 -10.22 12.68 17.74
CA ARG A 246 -10.82 13.57 18.75
C ARG A 246 -10.89 12.92 20.12
N ALA A 247 -11.31 11.65 20.18
CA ALA A 247 -11.36 10.90 21.43
C ALA A 247 -9.95 10.76 22.05
N ARG A 248 -8.93 10.42 21.24
CA ARG A 248 -7.53 10.35 21.67
C ARG A 248 -7.00 11.69 22.17
N MET A 249 -7.30 12.79 21.47
CA MET A 249 -6.91 14.14 21.91
C MET A 249 -7.51 14.49 23.27
N LYS A 250 -8.77 14.13 23.52
CA LYS A 250 -9.46 14.36 24.78
C LYS A 250 -8.93 13.49 25.93
N SER A 251 -8.52 12.26 25.63
CA SER A 251 -8.02 11.32 26.64
C SER A 251 -6.53 11.44 26.93
N THR A 252 -5.74 12.01 26.01
CA THR A 252 -4.30 12.20 26.22
C THR A 252 -4.08 13.19 27.36
N PRO A 253 -3.44 12.78 28.48
CA PRO A 253 -3.07 13.69 29.54
C PRO A 253 -2.19 14.80 28.97
N VAL A 254 -2.49 16.06 29.27
CA VAL A 254 -1.52 17.11 28.96
C VAL A 254 -0.28 16.81 29.80
N PRO A 255 0.93 16.75 29.20
CA PRO A 255 2.13 16.38 29.93
C PRO A 255 2.19 17.18 31.23
N SER A 256 2.09 16.48 32.36
CA SER A 256 2.32 17.09 33.67
C SER A 256 3.81 17.39 33.69
N SER A 257 4.19 18.58 33.24
CA SER A 257 5.59 18.92 33.20
C SER A 257 6.11 18.85 34.63
N SER A 258 7.08 17.99 34.87
CA SER A 258 7.96 18.04 36.05
C SER A 258 8.67 19.39 36.16
N SER A 259 8.63 20.22 35.10
CA SER A 259 8.98 21.65 35.15
C SER A 259 7.92 22.46 35.92
N PRO A 260 8.27 23.10 37.04
CA PRO A 260 7.36 23.94 37.83
C PRO A 260 6.84 25.21 37.12
N SER A 261 7.24 25.47 35.87
CA SER A 261 6.99 26.74 35.16
C SER A 261 5.84 26.72 34.15
N MET A 262 5.24 25.55 33.85
CA MET A 262 4.00 25.52 33.07
C MET A 262 2.82 25.79 33.99
N THR A 263 2.38 27.04 33.99
CA THR A 263 1.15 27.43 34.69
C THR A 263 -0.04 26.68 34.09
N ARG A 264 -1.06 26.40 34.92
CA ARG A 264 -2.35 25.82 34.48
C ARG A 264 -2.96 26.54 33.27
N GLN A 265 -2.65 27.82 33.10
CA GLN A 265 -3.05 28.62 31.95
C GLN A 265 -2.34 28.20 30.65
N ARG A 266 -1.01 28.01 30.67
CA ARG A 266 -0.25 27.54 29.49
C ARG A 266 -0.70 26.16 29.01
N THR A 267 -1.02 25.26 29.94
CA THR A 267 -1.60 23.94 29.64
C THR A 267 -2.92 24.05 28.88
N LYS A 268 -3.80 24.97 29.30
CA LYS A 268 -5.09 25.21 28.63
C LYS A 268 -4.91 25.86 27.26
N GLU A 269 -4.04 26.85 27.15
CA GLU A 269 -3.74 27.53 25.88
C GLU A 269 -3.14 26.56 24.85
N PHE A 270 -2.24 25.68 25.28
CA PHE A 270 -1.67 24.63 24.42
C PHE A 270 -2.75 23.65 23.92
N ALA A 271 -3.60 23.15 24.82
CA ALA A 271 -4.69 22.25 24.45
C ALA A 271 -5.67 22.91 23.45
N ALA A 272 -6.03 24.18 23.69
CA ALA A 272 -6.91 24.95 22.81
C ALA A 272 -6.28 25.21 21.43
N LYS A 273 -4.98 25.55 21.39
CA LYS A 273 -4.24 25.71 20.13
C LYS A 273 -4.24 24.40 19.32
N ARG A 274 -3.95 23.28 19.98
CA ARG A 274 -3.93 21.94 19.37
C ARG A 274 -5.29 21.56 18.79
N GLU A 275 -6.36 21.85 19.52
CA GLU A 275 -7.73 21.63 19.04
C GLU A 275 -8.05 22.52 17.83
N ALA A 276 -7.69 23.81 17.88
CA ALA A 276 -7.90 24.73 16.76
C ALA A 276 -7.15 24.30 15.48
N GLU A 277 -5.91 23.84 15.60
CA GLU A 277 -5.11 23.30 14.48
C GLU A 277 -5.77 22.04 13.89
N PHE A 278 -6.25 21.13 14.75
CA PHE A 278 -7.00 19.95 14.32
C PHE A 278 -8.30 20.31 13.59
N GLU A 279 -9.08 21.25 14.12
CA GLU A 279 -10.32 21.69 13.45
C GLU A 279 -10.04 22.35 12.11
N SER A 280 -8.96 23.15 12.01
CA SER A 280 -8.55 23.74 10.73
C SER A 280 -8.21 22.68 9.71
N LEU A 281 -7.41 21.69 10.12
CA LEU A 281 -7.03 20.56 9.30
C LEU A 281 -8.24 19.77 8.79
N MET A 282 -9.22 19.50 9.66
CA MET A 282 -10.45 18.79 9.29
C MET A 282 -11.32 19.58 8.31
N ARG A 283 -11.34 20.93 8.40
CA ARG A 283 -12.03 21.78 7.42
C ARG A 283 -11.38 21.74 6.04
N ASP A 284 -10.05 21.81 5.98
CA ASP A 284 -9.32 21.72 4.71
C ASP A 284 -9.54 20.36 4.04
N LEU A 285 -9.61 19.30 4.85
CA LEU A 285 -9.94 17.94 4.41
C LEU A 285 -11.32 17.85 3.77
N GLU A 286 -12.31 18.39 4.47
CA GLU A 286 -13.69 18.43 4.03
C GLU A 286 -13.84 19.20 2.72
N ALA A 287 -13.18 20.36 2.62
CA ALA A 287 -13.16 21.17 1.40
C ALA A 287 -12.51 20.42 0.23
N GLY A 288 -11.38 19.74 0.46
CA GLY A 288 -10.74 18.88 -0.55
C GLY A 288 -11.64 17.75 -1.01
N TYR A 289 -12.40 17.13 -0.09
CA TYR A 289 -13.38 16.09 -0.41
C TYR A 289 -14.47 16.58 -1.35
N GLU A 290 -15.09 17.71 -1.02
CA GLU A 290 -16.15 18.26 -1.86
C GLU A 290 -15.63 18.77 -3.21
N ASP A 291 -14.37 19.22 -3.31
CA ASP A 291 -13.73 19.59 -4.58
C ASP A 291 -13.42 18.37 -5.48
N MET A 292 -12.92 17.28 -4.90
CA MET A 292 -12.56 16.08 -5.65
C MET A 292 -13.76 15.23 -6.05
N LYS A 293 -14.80 15.20 -5.23
CA LYS A 293 -16.01 14.41 -5.47
C LYS A 293 -16.60 14.58 -6.88
N PRO A 294 -16.86 15.78 -7.43
CA PRO A 294 -17.37 15.90 -8.79
C PRO A 294 -16.39 15.39 -9.84
N GLN A 295 -15.08 15.55 -9.62
CA GLN A 295 -14.04 15.05 -10.52
C GLN A 295 -13.97 13.53 -10.52
N PHE A 296 -14.07 12.92 -9.34
CA PHE A 296 -14.13 11.47 -9.15
C PHE A 296 -15.40 10.87 -9.76
N LEU A 297 -16.53 11.53 -9.54
CA LEU A 297 -17.80 11.19 -10.17
C LEU A 297 -17.82 11.44 -11.67
N ALA A 298 -16.82 12.11 -12.27
CA ALA A 298 -16.73 12.30 -13.71
C ALA A 298 -15.94 11.18 -14.42
N LEU A 299 -15.22 10.33 -13.67
CA LEU A 299 -14.46 9.21 -14.26
C LEU A 299 -15.45 8.17 -14.82
N ARG A 300 -15.28 7.77 -16.06
CA ARG A 300 -16.21 6.88 -16.77
C ARG A 300 -15.52 5.73 -17.48
N ALA A 301 -14.32 5.98 -18.00
CA ALA A 301 -13.67 5.07 -18.88
C ALA A 301 -12.53 4.31 -18.16
N PRO A 302 -12.18 3.10 -18.60
CA PRO A 302 -11.08 2.35 -17.99
C PRO A 302 -9.76 3.14 -17.92
N GLN A 303 -9.44 3.95 -18.94
CA GLN A 303 -8.21 4.75 -18.97
C GLN A 303 -8.16 5.85 -17.89
N ASP A 304 -9.29 6.19 -17.28
CA ASP A 304 -9.36 7.14 -16.16
C ASP A 304 -8.76 6.57 -14.88
N PHE A 305 -8.43 5.27 -14.88
CA PHE A 305 -7.86 4.54 -13.76
C PHE A 305 -6.48 3.98 -14.09
N VAL A 306 -5.67 3.87 -13.05
CA VAL A 306 -4.52 2.99 -13.01
C VAL A 306 -5.00 1.65 -12.47
N PHE A 307 -4.68 0.59 -13.20
CA PHE A 307 -4.83 -0.79 -12.76
C PHE A 307 -3.43 -1.35 -12.63
N GLY A 308 -3.01 -1.74 -11.43
CA GLY A 308 -1.66 -2.28 -11.28
C GLY A 308 -1.41 -3.11 -10.03
N PHE A 309 -0.25 -3.74 -10.02
CA PHE A 309 0.21 -4.64 -8.98
C PHE A 309 1.47 -4.08 -8.32
N HIS A 310 1.66 -4.42 -7.04
CA HIS A 310 2.92 -4.17 -6.35
C HIS A 310 3.72 -5.47 -6.35
N PRO A 311 4.89 -5.55 -7.01
CA PRO A 311 5.69 -6.77 -7.00
C PRO A 311 6.32 -6.97 -5.62
N PHE A 312 6.43 -8.23 -5.18
CA PHE A 312 7.34 -8.61 -4.09
C PHE A 312 8.79 -8.34 -4.54
N PRO A 313 9.74 -7.92 -3.67
CA PRO A 313 9.64 -7.68 -2.23
C PRO A 313 9.28 -6.25 -1.84
N LEU A 314 8.91 -5.37 -2.79
CA LEU A 314 8.77 -3.92 -2.61
C LEU A 314 7.57 -3.45 -1.76
N ASN A 315 7.12 -4.23 -0.77
CA ASN A 315 6.02 -3.97 0.18
C ASN A 315 4.67 -4.60 -0.17
N SER A 316 4.56 -5.44 -1.20
CA SER A 316 3.34 -6.23 -1.37
C SER A 316 3.35 -7.42 -0.40
N VAL A 317 2.28 -7.53 0.37
CA VAL A 317 1.83 -8.82 0.91
C VAL A 317 1.87 -9.80 -0.28
N GLY A 318 2.51 -10.96 -0.17
CA GLY A 318 2.74 -11.92 -1.27
C GLY A 318 1.48 -12.46 -2.00
N HIS A 319 0.32 -11.85 -1.79
CA HIS A 319 -0.95 -12.16 -2.42
C HIS A 319 -1.20 -11.28 -3.62
N LEU A 320 -1.76 -11.89 -4.66
CA LEU A 320 -2.24 -11.16 -5.81
C LEU A 320 -3.40 -10.24 -5.41
N HIS A 321 -3.22 -8.93 -5.56
CA HIS A 321 -4.30 -7.97 -5.44
C HIS A 321 -4.08 -6.79 -6.40
N LEU A 322 -5.13 -6.43 -7.10
CA LEU A 322 -5.10 -5.34 -8.08
C LEU A 322 -5.38 -4.02 -7.37
N HIS A 323 -4.42 -3.11 -7.39
CA HIS A 323 -4.62 -1.73 -6.98
C HIS A 323 -5.37 -1.01 -8.09
N VAL A 324 -6.44 -0.30 -7.70
CA VAL A 324 -7.17 0.55 -8.62
C VAL A 324 -7.34 1.93 -8.01
N TYR A 325 -6.84 2.93 -8.72
CA TYR A 325 -6.94 4.33 -8.30
C TYR A 325 -7.08 5.26 -9.51
N PRO A 326 -7.64 6.47 -9.34
CA PRO A 326 -7.76 7.42 -10.44
C PRO A 326 -6.41 7.81 -11.02
N ARG A 327 -6.30 7.92 -12.35
CA ARG A 327 -5.10 8.41 -13.05
C ARG A 327 -4.93 9.92 -12.91
N LYS A 328 -6.05 10.66 -12.84
CA LYS A 328 -6.09 12.12 -12.79
C LYS A 328 -5.32 12.67 -11.58
N ASP A 329 -4.32 13.52 -11.83
CA ASP A 329 -3.43 14.08 -10.79
C ASP A 329 -4.17 14.83 -9.67
N GLY A 330 -5.24 15.56 -10.02
CA GLY A 330 -6.09 16.24 -9.05
C GLY A 330 -6.77 15.31 -8.03
N LEU A 331 -6.84 14.01 -8.31
CA LEU A 331 -7.36 12.97 -7.40
C LEU A 331 -6.24 12.19 -6.69
N ARG A 332 -4.98 12.51 -6.98
CA ARG A 332 -3.77 11.86 -6.45
C ARG A 332 -2.94 12.80 -5.57
N VAL A 333 -3.43 13.99 -5.25
CA VAL A 333 -2.68 15.04 -4.51
C VAL A 333 -2.17 14.58 -3.14
N TRP A 334 -2.82 13.59 -2.52
CA TRP A 334 -2.39 13.00 -1.24
C TRP A 334 -1.84 11.58 -1.36
N SER A 335 -1.69 11.10 -2.58
CA SER A 335 -1.01 9.85 -2.84
C SER A 335 0.49 10.07 -2.69
N SER A 336 1.17 9.17 -1.98
CA SER A 336 2.62 9.25 -1.87
C SER A 336 3.24 8.78 -3.17
N LYS A 337 4.24 9.53 -3.65
CA LYS A 337 5.11 9.05 -4.74
C LYS A 337 5.65 7.66 -4.43
N ALA A 338 5.89 7.36 -3.14
CA ALA A 338 6.33 6.08 -2.58
C ALA A 338 5.30 4.92 -2.68
N HIS A 339 4.01 5.20 -2.82
CA HIS A 339 3.00 4.18 -3.06
C HIS A 339 2.81 3.95 -4.58
N GLU A 340 2.89 5.03 -5.36
CA GLU A 340 2.60 4.98 -6.80
C GLU A 340 3.76 4.47 -7.64
N TRP A 341 5.01 4.84 -7.30
CA TRP A 341 6.19 4.43 -8.06
C TRP A 341 6.32 2.91 -8.17
N LYS A 342 5.92 2.16 -7.14
CA LYS A 342 5.99 0.69 -7.10
C LYS A 342 4.82 0.00 -7.80
N THR A 343 3.87 0.75 -8.35
CA THR A 343 2.73 0.17 -9.08
C THR A 343 3.12 -0.14 -10.51
N VAL A 344 3.15 -1.42 -10.85
CA VAL A 344 3.35 -1.91 -12.22
C VAL A 344 1.96 -2.08 -12.85
N GLU A 345 1.69 -1.37 -13.94
CA GLU A 345 0.41 -1.43 -14.62
C GLU A 345 0.14 -2.82 -15.21
N ILE A 346 -1.14 -3.20 -15.32
CA ILE A 346 -1.52 -4.55 -15.75
C ILE A 346 -1.06 -4.86 -17.17
N GLU A 347 -0.97 -3.86 -18.05
CA GLU A 347 -0.51 -4.04 -19.42
C GLU A 347 0.95 -4.53 -19.44
N GLU A 348 1.83 -3.97 -18.61
CA GLU A 348 3.23 -4.37 -18.44
C GLU A 348 3.34 -5.78 -17.88
N VAL A 349 2.53 -6.09 -16.88
CA VAL A 349 2.49 -7.43 -16.27
C VAL A 349 2.03 -8.46 -17.29
N LEU A 350 0.95 -8.19 -18.02
CA LEU A 350 0.42 -9.11 -19.04
C LEU A 350 1.41 -9.30 -20.20
N GLU A 351 2.11 -8.23 -20.61
CA GLU A 351 3.17 -8.33 -21.61
C GLU A 351 4.33 -9.21 -21.11
N ALA A 352 4.81 -8.98 -19.88
CA ALA A 352 5.89 -9.75 -19.27
C ALA A 352 5.53 -11.23 -19.05
N GLU A 353 4.28 -11.54 -18.66
CA GLU A 353 3.82 -12.94 -18.57
C GLU A 353 3.64 -13.56 -19.97
N GLY A 354 3.20 -12.78 -20.95
CA GLY A 354 3.03 -13.23 -22.33
C GLY A 354 4.35 -13.53 -23.04
N GLU A 355 5.40 -12.73 -22.81
CA GLU A 355 6.77 -12.99 -23.28
C GLU A 355 7.29 -14.32 -22.76
N MET A 356 7.15 -14.53 -21.46
CA MET A 356 7.60 -15.75 -20.81
C MET A 356 6.82 -17.00 -21.25
N LEU A 357 5.50 -16.91 -21.49
CA LEU A 357 4.75 -18.01 -22.08
C LEU A 357 5.31 -18.44 -23.44
N LYS A 358 5.76 -17.49 -24.25
CA LYS A 358 6.39 -17.79 -25.55
C LYS A 358 7.75 -18.46 -25.35
N GLU A 359 8.54 -18.02 -24.38
CA GLU A 359 9.83 -18.63 -24.06
C GLU A 359 9.67 -20.08 -23.59
N GLU A 360 8.69 -20.36 -22.72
CA GLU A 360 8.36 -21.72 -22.28
C GLU A 360 7.89 -22.63 -23.43
N ASP A 361 7.11 -22.08 -24.36
CA ASP A 361 6.63 -22.81 -25.55
C ASP A 361 7.75 -23.04 -26.58
N MET A 362 8.81 -22.21 -26.61
CA MET A 362 9.98 -22.38 -27.49
C MET A 362 11.09 -23.27 -26.91
N GLY A 363 11.15 -23.40 -25.58
CA GLY A 363 12.14 -24.23 -24.87
C GLY A 363 11.75 -25.71 -24.71
N ARG A 364 10.61 -26.13 -25.26
CA ARG A 364 10.11 -27.50 -25.33
C ARG A 364 10.01 -27.94 -26.78
#